data_AF-A0A2U8WDS2-F1
#
_entry.id   AF-A0A2U8WDS2-F1
#
_cell.length_a   1.000
_cell.length_b   1.000
_cell.length_c   1.000
_cell.angle_alpha   90.00
_cell.angle_beta   90.00
_cell.angle_gamma   90.00
#
_symmetry.space_group_name_H-M   'P 1'
#
loop_
_entity.id
_entity.type
_entity.pdbx_description
1 polymer ?
#
loop_
_entity_poly.entity_id
_entity_poly.type
_entity_poly.pdbx_seq_one_letter_code
_entity_poly.pdbx_strand_id
1 'polypeptide(L)' 'MSRRQIITQAAIARAVKGAQAGGIKVGRVEVEGGKIVVYSSEDVRQESTSEYDAWRIKRDAR' A
#
# COMPACT_ATOMS: atom_id res chain seq x y z
N MET A 1 -30.82 0.67 10.02
CA MET A 1 -29.56 -0.11 10.14
C MET A 1 -28.58 0.38 9.10
N SER A 2 -27.39 0.85 9.50
CA SER A 2 -26.33 1.23 8.56
C SER A 2 -25.82 -0.04 7.87
N ARG A 3 -25.91 -0.10 6.53
CA ARG A 3 -25.45 -1.26 5.77
C ARG A 3 -23.93 -1.30 5.88
N ARG A 4 -23.39 -2.32 6.55
CA ARG A 4 -21.94 -2.53 6.69
C ARG A 4 -21.32 -2.51 5.29
N GLN A 5 -20.49 -1.51 5.00
CA GLN A 5 -19.84 -1.43 3.70
C GLN A 5 -18.77 -2.52 3.62
N ILE A 6 -18.96 -3.43 2.66
CA ILE A 6 -17.97 -4.46 2.34
C ILE A 6 -17.04 -3.85 1.31
N ILE A 7 -15.81 -3.56 1.71
CA ILE A 7 -14.76 -3.20 0.76
C ILE A 7 -14.29 -4.47 0.07
N THR A 8 -14.51 -4.54 -1.23
CA THR A 8 -14.11 -5.68 -2.07
C THR A 8 -12.78 -5.38 -2.76
N GLN A 9 -12.09 -6.42 -3.19
CA GLN A 9 -10.91 -6.28 -4.04
C GLN A 9 -11.21 -5.48 -5.32
N ALA A 10 -12.38 -5.69 -5.92
CA ALA A 10 -12.80 -4.93 -7.10
C ALA A 10 -12.93 -3.42 -6.82
N ALA A 11 -13.41 -3.05 -5.63
CA ALA A 11 -13.48 -1.65 -5.21
C ALA A 11 -12.08 -1.04 -5.03
N ILE A 12 -11.16 -1.79 -4.40
CA ILE A 12 -9.75 -1.38 -4.25
C ILE A 12 -9.10 -1.19 -5.62
N ALA A 13 -9.23 -2.18 -6.52
CA ALA A 13 -8.65 -2.11 -7.86
C ALA A 13 -9.19 -0.91 -8.66
N ARG A 14 -10.48 -0.60 -8.53
CA ARG A 14 -11.09 0.57 -9.18
C ARG A 14 -10.50 1.88 -8.62
N ALA A 15 -10.36 2.00 -7.31
CA ALA A 15 -9.80 3.19 -6.67
C ALA A 15 -8.35 3.44 -7.10
N VAL A 16 -7.52 2.38 -7.10
CA VAL A 16 -6.12 2.47 -7.54
C VAL A 16 -6.02 2.87 -9.01
N LYS A 17 -6.77 2.21 -9.90
CA LYS A 17 -6.77 2.54 -11.33
C LYS A 17 -7.23 3.97 -11.59
N GLY A 18 -8.26 4.44 -10.87
CA GLY A 18 -8.73 5.83 -10.97
C GLY A 18 -7.67 6.83 -10.53
N ALA A 19 -6.97 6.56 -9.41
CA ALA A 19 -5.88 7.40 -8.94
C ALA A 19 -4.73 7.46 -9.97
N GLN A 20 -4.31 6.31 -10.51
CA GLN A 20 -3.27 6.24 -11.54
C GLN A 20 -3.66 6.96 -12.83
N ALA A 21 -4.91 6.81 -13.29
CA ALA A 21 -5.43 7.53 -14.45
C ALA A 21 -5.47 9.05 -14.24
N GLY A 22 -5.63 9.49 -12.99
CA GLY A 22 -5.50 10.89 -12.57
C GLY A 22 -4.04 11.37 -12.40
N GLY A 23 -3.05 10.56 -12.77
CA GLY A 23 -1.63 10.91 -12.65
C GLY A 23 -1.02 10.68 -11.26
N ILE A 24 -1.74 10.05 -10.34
CA ILE A 24 -1.23 9.76 -8.99
C ILE A 24 -0.39 8.48 -9.04
N LYS A 25 0.91 8.59 -8.71
CA LYS A 25 1.78 7.44 -8.49
C LYS A 25 1.46 6.80 -7.13
N VAL A 26 0.69 5.72 -7.16
CA VAL A 26 0.24 5.00 -5.95
C VAL A 26 1.39 4.19 -5.36
N GLY A 27 1.78 4.49 -4.11
CA GLY A 27 2.83 3.77 -3.38
C GLY A 27 2.31 2.80 -2.31
N ARG A 28 1.17 3.10 -1.70
CA ARG A 28 0.54 2.25 -0.68
C ARG A 28 -0.97 2.44 -0.70
N VAL A 29 -1.70 1.37 -0.37
CA VAL A 29 -3.16 1.40 -0.21
C VAL A 29 -3.52 0.73 1.11
N GLU A 30 -4.32 1.42 1.91
CA GLU A 30 -4.81 0.94 3.21
C GLU A 30 -6.34 0.98 3.25
N VAL A 31 -6.92 0.18 4.14
CA VAL A 31 -8.37 0.19 4.40
C VAL A 31 -8.59 0.57 5.86
N GLU A 32 -9.12 1.77 6.08
CA GLU A 32 -9.32 2.33 7.42
C GLU A 32 -10.74 2.83 7.57
N GLY A 33 -11.43 2.42 8.64
CA GLY A 33 -12.76 2.95 8.96
C GLY A 33 -13.81 2.80 7.84
N GLY A 34 -13.67 1.79 6.97
CA GLY A 34 -14.54 1.59 5.82
C GLY A 34 -14.24 2.47 4.61
N LYS A 35 -13.05 3.08 4.55
CA LYS A 35 -12.55 3.86 3.41
C LYS A 35 -11.31 3.20 2.81
N ILE A 36 -11.12 3.39 1.51
CA ILE A 36 -9.87 3.04 0.83
C ILE A 36 -9.01 4.29 0.84
N VAL A 37 -7.86 4.23 1.51
CA VAL A 37 -6.88 5.32 1.60
C VAL A 37 -5.74 5.02 0.64
N VAL A 38 -5.45 5.95 -0.26
CA VAL A 38 -4.40 5.80 -1.28
C VAL A 38 -3.30 6.82 -0.99
N TYR A 39 -2.10 6.33 -0.74
CA TYR A 39 -0.92 7.17 -0.52
C TYR A 39 -0.15 7.32 -1.83
N SER A 40 0.00 8.58 -2.26
CA SER A 40 0.89 8.93 -3.37
C SER A 40 2.34 8.86 -2.92
N SER A 41 3.22 8.37 -3.76
CA SER A 41 4.65 8.33 -3.48
C SER A 41 5.44 8.74 -4.72
N GLU A 42 6.13 9.88 -4.61
CA GLU A 42 7.22 10.24 -5.52
C GLU A 42 8.48 9.54 -5.01
N ASP A 43 8.70 8.30 -5.42
CA ASP A 43 9.91 7.51 -5.12
C ASP A 43 10.24 7.36 -3.62
N VAL A 44 9.40 6.65 -2.87
CA VAL A 44 9.79 6.19 -1.54
C VAL A 44 10.51 4.86 -1.69
N ARG A 45 11.85 4.90 -1.54
CA ARG A 45 12.67 3.75 -1.16
C ARG A 45 11.88 2.91 -0.17
N GLN A 46 11.78 1.63 -0.47
CA GLN A 46 11.13 0.65 0.37
C GLN A 46 11.95 0.43 1.66
N GLU A 47 11.99 1.41 2.56
CA GLU A 47 12.59 1.23 3.87
C GLU A 47 11.57 0.59 4.79
N SER A 48 11.62 -0.73 4.82
CA SER A 48 11.39 -1.49 6.03
C SER A 48 12.20 -2.79 5.97
N THR A 49 13.52 -2.65 5.92
CA THR A 49 14.39 -3.75 6.37
C THR A 49 14.26 -3.75 7.89
N SER A 50 13.51 -4.72 8.42
CA SER A 50 13.53 -5.02 9.86
C SER A 50 14.99 -5.19 10.31
N GLU A 51 15.34 -4.83 11.55
CA GLU A 51 16.69 -5.08 12.09
C GLU A 51 17.10 -6.56 11.90
N TYR A 52 16.12 -7.46 11.90
CA TYR A 52 16.28 -8.88 11.58
C TYR A 52 16.69 -9.14 10.12
N ASP A 53 16.10 -8.45 9.15
CA ASP A 53 16.44 -8.58 7.74
C ASP A 53 17.83 -7.99 7.45
N ALA A 54 18.18 -6.87 8.10
CA ALA A 54 19.53 -6.30 8.03
C ALA A 54 20.59 -7.27 8.59
N TRP A 55 20.29 -7.93 9.71
CA TRP A 55 21.16 -8.95 10.29
C TRP A 55 21.33 -10.17 9.39
N ARG A 56 20.24 -10.68 8.78
CA ARG A 56 20.30 -11.82 7.86
C ARG A 56 21.18 -11.53 6.65
N ILE A 57 21.00 -10.37 6.03
CA ILE A 57 21.78 -9.97 4.85
C ILE A 57 23.28 -9.88 5.19
N LYS A 58 23.62 -9.33 6.36
CA LYS A 58 25.02 -9.24 6.82
C LYS A 58 25.66 -10.61 7.09
N ARG A 59 24.88 -11.60 7.54
CA ARG A 59 25.37 -12.96 7.83
C ARG A 59 25.59 -13.80 6.57
N ASP A 60 24.77 -13.60 5.53
CA ASP A 60 24.82 -14.38 4.28
C ASP A 60 25.77 -13.81 3.22
N ALA A 61 26.42 -12.67 3.47
CA ALA A 61 27.47 -12.15 2.61
C ALA A 61 28.77 -12.96 2.83
N ARG A 62 28.92 -14.06 2.07
CA ARG A 62 30.17 -14.81 1.93
C ARG A 62 31.13 -14.14 0.97
#